data_AF-A0A9R1BQN9-F1
#
_entry.id   AF-A0A9R1BQN9-F1
#
_cell.length_a   1.000
_cell.length_b   1.000
_cell.length_c   1.000
_cell.angle_alpha   90.00
_cell.angle_beta   90.00
_cell.angle_gamma   90.00
#
_symmetry.space_group_name_H-M   'P 1'
#
loop_
_entity.id
_entity.type
_entity.pdbx_description
1 polymer ?
#
loop_
_entity_poly.entity_id
_entity_poly.type
_entity_poly.pdbx_seq_one_letter_code
_entity_poly.pdbx_strand_id
1 'polypeptide(L)'
;MEGVWRGMEECHRLGLARSVGVSNFSAAKMERLLALAAVPPAVNQVEMNVGWRQEKVREVCARHGVVVAAYSPLGAYGAFWGSDAVMESGVLHDVAAARGKTVAQVALRWLYEQGVCFVARSYNNERLKQNMEIFEWELSEEEKGMIATIPQRRVSLGERFMSPDGPYRSLEELWDDDI
;
A
#
# COMPACT_ATOMS: atom_id res chain seq x y z
N MET A 1 2.80 -4.42 21.53
CA MET A 1 2.14 -5.03 20.35
C MET A 1 1.17 -6.12 20.77
N GLU A 2 1.64 -7.19 21.44
CA GLU A 2 0.82 -8.35 21.82
C GLU A 2 -0.46 -8.02 22.61
N GLY A 3 -0.37 -7.25 23.70
CA GLY A 3 -1.55 -6.93 24.52
C GLY A 3 -2.66 -6.20 23.77
N VAL A 4 -2.29 -5.32 22.83
CA VAL A 4 -3.26 -4.62 21.98
C VAL A 4 -3.89 -5.58 20.98
N TRP A 5 -3.09 -6.46 20.36
CA TRP A 5 -3.62 -7.44 19.41
C TRP A 5 -4.62 -8.38 20.07
N ARG A 6 -4.33 -8.89 21.28
CA ARG A 6 -5.29 -9.72 22.05
C ARG A 6 -6.62 -8.99 22.30
N GLY A 7 -6.58 -7.68 22.53
CA GLY A 7 -7.79 -6.86 22.61
C GLY A 7 -8.55 -6.77 21.29
N MET A 8 -7.85 -6.69 20.16
CA MET A 8 -8.47 -6.73 18.82
C MET A 8 -9.08 -8.10 18.53
N GLU A 9 -8.41 -9.19 18.91
CA GLU A 9 -8.93 -10.56 18.81
C GLU A 9 -10.22 -10.72 19.63
N GLU A 10 -10.28 -10.12 20.82
CA GLU A 10 -11.49 -10.10 21.64
C GLU A 10 -12.63 -9.31 20.98
N CYS A 11 -12.35 -8.16 20.38
CA CYS A 11 -13.34 -7.42 19.58
C CYS A 11 -13.88 -8.26 18.41
N HIS A 12 -13.02 -9.05 17.77
CA HIS A 12 -13.44 -9.98 16.73
C HIS A 12 -14.33 -11.10 17.29
N ARG A 13 -13.90 -11.74 18.39
CA ARG A 13 -14.64 -12.82 19.05
C ARG A 13 -16.02 -12.39 19.54
N LEU A 14 -16.14 -11.16 20.03
CA LEU A 14 -17.40 -10.56 20.47
C LEU A 14 -18.30 -10.09 19.30
N GLY A 15 -17.81 -10.16 18.06
CA GLY A 15 -18.56 -9.72 16.87
C GLY A 15 -18.63 -8.21 16.70
N LEU A 16 -17.85 -7.43 17.47
CA LEU A 16 -17.77 -5.96 17.32
C LEU A 16 -17.03 -5.58 16.03
N ALA A 17 -16.13 -6.44 15.57
CA ALA A 17 -15.45 -6.33 14.29
C ALA A 17 -15.51 -7.67 13.54
N ARG A 18 -16.02 -7.67 12.30
CA ARG A 18 -16.03 -8.89 11.47
C ARG A 18 -14.61 -9.36 11.10
N SER A 19 -13.66 -8.44 11.06
CA SER A 19 -12.25 -8.72 10.79
C SER A 19 -11.39 -7.67 11.50
N VAL A 20 -10.18 -8.05 11.85
CA VAL A 20 -9.16 -7.18 12.45
C VAL A 20 -7.88 -7.25 11.63
N GLY A 21 -7.13 -6.15 11.60
CA GLY A 21 -5.93 -6.02 10.78
C GLY A 21 -5.02 -4.93 11.34
N VAL A 22 -3.93 -4.69 10.63
CA VAL A 22 -2.93 -3.69 11.00
C VAL A 22 -2.72 -2.70 9.85
N SER A 23 -1.96 -1.65 10.13
CA SER A 23 -1.54 -0.68 9.13
C SER A 23 -0.13 -0.20 9.46
N ASN A 24 0.66 0.07 8.43
CA ASN A 24 2.06 0.50 8.55
C ASN A 24 2.96 -0.54 9.22
N PHE A 25 2.66 -1.83 9.09
CA PHE A 25 3.55 -2.89 9.57
C PHE A 25 4.52 -3.28 8.45
N SER A 26 5.82 -3.21 8.75
CA SER A 26 6.89 -3.78 7.92
C SER A 26 6.76 -5.31 7.83
N ALA A 27 7.50 -5.93 6.92
CA ALA A 27 7.59 -7.37 6.82
C ALA A 27 8.02 -8.01 8.16
N ALA A 28 9.01 -7.44 8.84
CA ALA A 28 9.50 -7.94 10.12
C ALA A 28 8.46 -7.81 11.25
N LYS A 29 7.72 -6.70 11.31
CA LYS A 29 6.62 -6.51 12.28
C LYS A 29 5.46 -7.47 12.00
N MET A 30 5.16 -7.73 10.73
CA MET A 30 4.16 -8.72 10.31
C MET A 30 4.54 -10.12 10.78
N GLU A 31 5.76 -10.59 10.51
CA GLU A 31 6.26 -11.89 10.97
C GLU A 31 6.14 -12.06 12.49
N ARG A 32 6.56 -11.05 13.25
CA ARG A 32 6.44 -11.05 14.72
C ARG A 32 5.00 -11.14 15.20
N LEU A 33 4.07 -10.44 14.55
CA LEU A 33 2.65 -10.48 14.91
C LEU A 33 2.02 -11.83 14.54
N LEU A 34 2.31 -12.34 13.35
CA LEU A 34 1.78 -13.61 12.85
C LEU A 34 2.24 -14.80 13.69
N ALA A 35 3.46 -14.75 14.25
CA ALA A 35 3.99 -15.78 15.13
C ALA A 35 3.24 -15.90 16.48
N LEU A 36 2.52 -14.86 16.92
CA LEU A 36 1.83 -14.83 18.21
C LEU A 36 0.30 -14.73 18.11
N ALA A 37 -0.23 -14.38 16.93
CA ALA A 37 -1.66 -14.12 16.73
C ALA A 37 -2.47 -15.44 16.72
N ALA A 38 -3.50 -15.52 17.55
CA ALA A 38 -4.50 -16.58 17.48
C ALA A 38 -5.47 -16.36 16.33
N VAL A 39 -5.84 -15.09 16.07
CA VAL A 39 -6.56 -14.66 14.87
C VAL A 39 -5.57 -13.86 14.02
N PRO A 40 -5.15 -14.35 12.85
CA PRO A 40 -4.22 -13.62 12.00
C PRO A 40 -4.85 -12.30 11.50
N PRO A 41 -4.05 -11.23 11.31
CA PRO A 41 -4.56 -10.01 10.72
C PRO A 41 -5.12 -10.28 9.32
N ALA A 42 -6.36 -9.88 9.05
CA ALA A 42 -6.97 -10.05 7.75
C ALA A 42 -6.35 -9.11 6.69
N VAL A 43 -5.87 -7.94 7.13
CA VAL A 43 -5.33 -6.89 6.26
C VAL A 43 -4.09 -6.26 6.90
N ASN A 44 -3.08 -5.94 6.08
CA ASN A 44 -2.07 -4.94 6.39
C ASN A 44 -2.21 -3.76 5.41
N GLN A 45 -2.67 -2.60 5.91
CA GLN A 45 -2.83 -1.41 5.08
C GLN A 45 -1.54 -0.56 5.08
N VAL A 46 -0.87 -0.44 3.93
CA VAL A 46 0.45 0.20 3.80
C VAL A 46 0.50 1.16 2.60
N GLU A 47 1.48 2.07 2.57
CA GLU A 47 1.77 2.87 1.39
C GLU A 47 2.14 1.90 0.28
N MET A 48 1.41 1.91 -0.84
CA MET A 48 1.84 1.15 -2.01
C MET A 48 1.36 1.84 -3.27
N ASN A 49 2.27 2.01 -4.22
CA ASN A 49 2.03 2.56 -5.56
C ASN A 49 3.15 2.09 -6.50
N VAL A 50 3.16 2.53 -7.75
CA VAL A 50 4.19 2.11 -8.73
C VAL A 50 5.62 2.48 -8.32
N GLY A 51 5.78 3.54 -7.50
CA GLY A 51 7.04 4.04 -6.97
C GLY A 51 7.36 3.53 -5.55
N TRP A 52 6.49 2.73 -4.93
CA TRP A 52 6.79 2.02 -3.69
C TRP A 52 5.97 0.72 -3.62
N ARG A 53 6.59 -0.40 -4.00
CA ARG A 53 5.91 -1.64 -4.42
C ARG A 53 5.70 -2.65 -3.30
N GLN A 54 6.29 -2.40 -2.12
CA GLN A 54 6.10 -3.21 -0.91
C GLN A 54 6.39 -4.70 -1.12
N GLU A 55 7.41 -5.06 -1.90
CA GLU A 55 7.68 -6.45 -2.31
C GLU A 55 7.84 -7.39 -1.10
N LYS A 56 8.63 -7.01 -0.10
CA LYS A 56 8.82 -7.79 1.13
C LYS A 56 7.52 -7.95 1.93
N VAL A 57 6.76 -6.88 2.11
CA VAL A 57 5.48 -6.92 2.84
C VAL A 57 4.48 -7.80 2.10
N ARG A 58 4.39 -7.68 0.77
CA ARG A 58 3.51 -8.51 -0.06
C ARG A 58 3.88 -9.98 0.03
N GLU A 59 5.17 -10.32 0.02
CA GLU A 59 5.63 -11.70 0.16
C GLU A 59 5.18 -12.30 1.49
N VAL A 60 5.48 -11.64 2.61
CA VAL A 60 5.06 -12.10 3.95
C VAL A 60 3.54 -12.21 4.03
N CYS A 61 2.81 -11.18 3.59
CA CYS A 61 1.36 -11.18 3.65
C CYS A 61 0.75 -12.33 2.83
N ALA A 62 1.26 -12.57 1.61
CA ALA A 62 0.79 -13.64 0.74
C ALA A 62 1.00 -15.03 1.35
N ARG A 63 2.16 -15.29 1.99
CA ARG A 63 2.43 -16.57 2.67
C ARG A 63 1.43 -16.89 3.78
N HIS A 64 0.86 -15.87 4.40
CA HIS A 64 -0.04 -16.02 5.55
C HIS A 64 -1.51 -15.70 5.23
N GLY A 65 -1.87 -15.49 3.96
CA GLY A 65 -3.24 -15.16 3.56
C GLY A 65 -3.72 -13.79 4.05
N VAL A 66 -2.79 -12.87 4.36
CA VAL A 66 -3.09 -11.49 4.74
C VAL A 66 -3.26 -10.65 3.48
N VAL A 67 -4.33 -9.88 3.38
CA VAL A 67 -4.54 -8.97 2.26
C VAL A 67 -3.69 -7.71 2.44
N VAL A 68 -2.92 -7.33 1.43
CA VAL A 68 -2.32 -5.99 1.39
C VAL A 68 -3.36 -5.00 0.88
N ALA A 69 -3.57 -3.91 1.62
CA ALA A 69 -4.40 -2.79 1.20
C ALA A 69 -3.53 -1.54 0.99
N ALA A 70 -3.42 -1.06 -0.24
CA ALA A 70 -2.63 0.11 -0.57
C ALA A 70 -3.35 1.40 -0.18
N TYR A 71 -2.74 2.20 0.70
CA TYR A 71 -3.04 3.62 0.78
C TYR A 71 -2.07 4.42 -0.11
N SER A 72 -2.44 5.66 -0.44
CA SER A 72 -1.71 6.51 -1.38
C SER A 72 -1.39 5.84 -2.74
N PRO A 73 -2.37 5.17 -3.38
CA PRO A 73 -2.12 4.44 -4.63
C PRO A 73 -1.69 5.35 -5.80
N LEU A 74 -1.96 6.65 -5.68
CA LEU A 74 -1.56 7.71 -6.62
C LEU A 74 -0.53 8.66 -6.01
N GLY A 75 0.32 8.17 -5.09
CA GLY A 75 1.39 8.96 -4.46
C GLY A 75 0.91 10.02 -3.45
N ALA A 76 -0.37 9.97 -3.03
CA ALA A 76 -1.02 11.05 -2.28
C ALA A 76 -0.92 12.42 -2.97
N TYR A 77 -1.04 12.43 -4.29
CA TYR A 77 -1.03 13.63 -5.14
C TYR A 77 -1.85 14.79 -4.55
N GLY A 78 -1.22 15.96 -4.43
CA GLY A 78 -1.82 17.17 -3.87
C GLY A 78 -2.01 17.20 -2.34
N ALA A 79 -1.61 16.16 -1.61
CA ALA A 79 -1.57 16.18 -0.14
C ALA A 79 -0.20 16.69 0.35
N PHE A 80 -0.17 17.35 1.51
CA PHE A 80 1.07 17.93 2.06
C PHE A 80 2.14 16.89 2.42
N TRP A 81 1.75 15.61 2.57
CA TRP A 81 2.63 14.49 2.86
C TRP A 81 2.87 13.60 1.62
N GLY A 82 2.35 13.98 0.47
CA GLY A 82 2.41 13.20 -0.76
C GLY A 82 3.55 13.59 -1.68
N SER A 83 3.57 12.97 -2.85
CA SER A 83 4.49 13.25 -3.93
C SER A 83 3.77 13.17 -5.27
N ASP A 84 4.16 14.05 -6.19
CA ASP A 84 3.63 14.08 -7.54
C ASP A 84 4.33 13.06 -8.46
N ALA A 85 5.37 12.37 -7.96
CA ALA A 85 6.21 11.45 -8.73
C ALA A 85 5.44 10.32 -9.44
N VAL A 86 4.32 9.85 -8.86
CA VAL A 86 3.44 8.88 -9.54
C VAL A 86 2.66 9.55 -10.66
N MET A 87 2.00 10.68 -10.38
CA MET A 87 1.11 11.34 -11.34
C MET A 87 1.85 12.05 -12.47
N GLU A 88 3.12 12.42 -12.27
CA GLU A 88 3.99 13.06 -13.25
C GLU A 88 5.03 12.08 -13.84
N SER A 89 4.88 10.78 -13.60
CA SER A 89 5.79 9.77 -14.14
C SER A 89 5.70 9.72 -15.67
N GLY A 90 6.82 10.03 -16.36
CA GLY A 90 6.90 9.93 -17.82
C GLY A 90 6.54 8.53 -18.33
N VAL A 91 7.01 7.49 -17.63
CA VAL A 91 6.66 6.09 -17.94
C VAL A 91 5.15 5.86 -17.91
N LEU A 92 4.46 6.34 -16.87
CA LEU A 92 3.01 6.18 -16.80
C LEU A 92 2.28 7.03 -17.84
N HIS A 93 2.80 8.20 -18.18
CA HIS A 93 2.25 9.03 -19.26
C HIS A 93 2.33 8.33 -20.61
N ASP A 94 3.46 7.68 -20.93
CA ASP A 94 3.64 6.96 -22.19
C ASP A 94 2.66 5.78 -22.29
N VAL A 95 2.55 4.97 -21.23
CA VAL A 95 1.59 3.85 -21.16
C VAL A 95 0.15 4.35 -21.25
N ALA A 96 -0.19 5.41 -20.53
CA ALA A 96 -1.53 6.01 -20.55
C ALA A 96 -1.91 6.51 -21.95
N ALA A 97 -0.98 7.18 -22.64
CA ALA A 97 -1.18 7.68 -24.00
C ALA A 97 -1.39 6.52 -25.00
N ALA A 98 -0.56 5.47 -24.94
CA ALA A 98 -0.69 4.30 -25.80
C ALA A 98 -2.03 3.57 -25.63
N ARG A 99 -2.56 3.56 -24.41
CA ARG A 99 -3.82 2.88 -24.06
C ARG A 99 -5.08 3.76 -24.20
N GLY A 100 -4.92 5.07 -24.42
CA GLY A 100 -6.03 6.02 -24.32
C GLY A 100 -6.67 6.02 -22.92
N LYS A 101 -5.85 5.89 -21.88
CA LYS A 101 -6.24 5.89 -20.46
C LYS A 101 -5.63 7.08 -19.73
N THR A 102 -6.03 7.30 -18.48
CA THR A 102 -5.37 8.28 -17.61
C THR A 102 -4.19 7.66 -16.86
N VAL A 103 -3.23 8.48 -16.43
CA VAL A 103 -2.13 8.05 -15.54
C VAL A 103 -2.65 7.35 -14.28
N ALA A 104 -3.72 7.88 -13.69
CA ALA A 104 -4.36 7.27 -12.53
C ALA A 104 -4.89 5.87 -12.85
N GLN A 105 -5.57 5.69 -13.99
CA GLN A 105 -6.08 4.38 -14.40
C GLN A 105 -4.95 3.36 -14.59
N VAL A 106 -3.82 3.75 -15.18
CA VAL A 106 -2.64 2.87 -15.33
C VAL A 106 -2.05 2.49 -13.98
N ALA A 107 -1.85 3.46 -13.07
CA ALA A 107 -1.33 3.19 -11.73
C ALA A 107 -2.24 2.28 -10.91
N LEU A 108 -3.56 2.51 -10.95
CA LEU A 108 -4.55 1.68 -10.25
C LEU A 108 -4.71 0.30 -10.88
N ARG A 109 -4.65 0.20 -12.20
CA ARG A 109 -4.64 -1.10 -12.90
C ARG A 109 -3.42 -1.92 -12.50
N TRP A 110 -2.25 -1.31 -12.43
CA TRP A 110 -1.04 -1.99 -11.98
C TRP A 110 -1.21 -2.57 -10.58
N LEU A 111 -1.75 -1.79 -9.62
CA LEU A 111 -2.06 -2.27 -8.27
C LEU A 111 -3.07 -3.41 -8.28
N TYR A 112 -4.13 -3.32 -9.07
CA TYR A 112 -5.10 -4.39 -9.21
C TYR A 112 -4.44 -5.70 -9.68
N GLU A 113 -3.56 -5.64 -10.67
CA GLU A 113 -2.81 -6.81 -11.16
C GLU A 113 -1.75 -7.33 -10.18
N GLN A 114 -1.34 -6.53 -9.19
CA GLN A 114 -0.51 -6.98 -8.08
C GLN A 114 -1.28 -7.85 -7.06
N GLY A 115 -2.61 -8.00 -7.22
CA GLY A 115 -3.46 -8.76 -6.33
C GLY A 115 -3.76 -8.05 -5.01
N VAL A 116 -3.61 -6.73 -4.95
CA VAL A 116 -3.84 -5.94 -3.73
C VAL A 116 -5.17 -5.20 -3.77
N CYS A 117 -5.73 -4.95 -2.59
CA CYS A 117 -6.79 -3.96 -2.39
C CYS A 117 -6.16 -2.56 -2.38
N PHE A 118 -6.91 -1.50 -2.72
CA PHE A 118 -6.41 -0.13 -2.58
C PHE A 118 -7.53 0.88 -2.33
N VAL A 119 -7.16 2.04 -1.77
CA VAL A 119 -8.09 3.15 -1.49
C VAL A 119 -7.64 4.40 -2.25
N ALA A 120 -8.29 4.69 -3.37
CA ALA A 120 -8.06 5.88 -4.17
C ALA A 120 -9.05 7.00 -3.81
N ARG A 121 -8.59 8.02 -3.09
CA ARG A 121 -9.42 9.18 -2.69
C ARG A 121 -9.62 10.15 -3.86
N SER A 122 -10.85 10.61 -4.06
CA SER A 122 -11.17 11.77 -4.91
C SER A 122 -12.45 12.44 -4.40
N TYR A 123 -12.54 13.76 -4.58
CA TYR A 123 -13.77 14.55 -4.39
C TYR A 123 -14.41 14.99 -5.71
N ASN A 124 -13.81 14.60 -6.83
CA ASN A 124 -14.30 14.89 -8.16
C ASN A 124 -14.98 13.64 -8.72
N ASN A 125 -16.26 13.76 -9.07
CA ASN A 125 -17.09 12.66 -9.54
C ASN A 125 -16.56 12.00 -10.82
N GLU A 126 -16.02 12.78 -11.75
CA GLU A 126 -15.45 12.25 -12.99
C GLU A 126 -14.23 11.38 -12.69
N ARG A 127 -13.32 11.84 -11.82
CA ARG A 127 -12.18 11.03 -11.38
C ARG A 127 -12.61 9.77 -10.62
N LEU A 128 -13.67 9.84 -9.80
CA LEU A 128 -14.20 8.67 -9.11
C LEU A 128 -14.68 7.61 -10.12
N LYS A 129 -15.39 8.04 -11.17
CA LYS A 129 -15.82 7.16 -12.25
C LYS A 129 -14.63 6.55 -12.99
N GLN A 130 -13.66 7.38 -13.41
CA GLN A 130 -12.46 6.92 -14.11
C GLN A 130 -11.64 5.91 -13.30
N ASN A 131 -11.52 6.10 -11.98
CA ASN A 131 -10.82 5.18 -11.08
C ASN A 131 -11.45 3.78 -11.03
N MET A 132 -12.74 3.65 -11.38
CA MET A 132 -13.45 2.37 -11.45
C MET A 132 -13.36 1.71 -12.83
N GLU A 133 -12.94 2.42 -13.87
CA GLU A 133 -12.83 1.94 -15.25
C GLU A 133 -11.49 1.23 -15.54
N ILE A 134 -11.04 0.41 -14.59
CA ILE A 134 -9.76 -0.31 -14.63
C ILE A 134 -9.90 -1.83 -14.79
N PHE A 135 -11.11 -2.37 -14.70
CA PHE A 135 -11.32 -3.82 -14.63
C PHE A 135 -11.39 -4.51 -15.99
N GLU A 136 -11.83 -3.79 -17.03
CA GLU A 136 -12.14 -4.36 -18.36
C GLU A 136 -10.95 -4.38 -19.34
N TRP A 137 -9.74 -4.11 -18.87
CA TRP A 137 -8.52 -4.11 -19.69
C TRP A 137 -7.31 -4.43 -18.82
N GLU A 138 -6.23 -4.93 -19.42
CA GLU A 138 -5.02 -5.34 -18.70
C GLU A 138 -3.75 -4.73 -19.30
N LEU A 139 -2.72 -4.59 -18.46
CA LEU A 139 -1.38 -4.16 -18.87
C LEU A 139 -0.68 -5.31 -19.61
N SER A 140 0.04 -4.97 -20.67
CA SER A 140 0.89 -5.93 -21.38
C SER A 140 2.16 -6.21 -20.56
N GLU A 141 2.85 -7.30 -20.87
CA GLU A 141 4.14 -7.61 -20.23
C GLU A 141 5.19 -6.53 -20.51
N GLU A 142 5.15 -5.90 -21.68
CA GLU A 142 6.02 -4.77 -22.01
C GLU A 142 5.74 -3.56 -21.11
N GLU A 143 4.47 -3.19 -20.93
CA GLU A 143 4.08 -2.07 -20.06
C GLU A 143 4.39 -2.34 -18.59
N LYS A 144 4.19 -3.58 -18.13
CA LYS A 144 4.62 -4.02 -16.79
C LYS A 144 6.13 -3.87 -16.64
N GLY A 145 6.89 -4.27 -17.66
CA GLY A 145 8.35 -4.10 -17.71
C GLY A 145 8.77 -2.62 -17.64
N MET A 146 8.07 -1.74 -18.36
CA MET A 146 8.29 -0.30 -18.29
C MET A 146 8.00 0.24 -16.88
N ILE A 147 6.84 -0.07 -16.31
CA ILE A 147 6.46 0.36 -14.94
C ILE A 147 7.48 -0.14 -13.91
N ALA A 148 8.03 -1.34 -14.10
CA ALA A 148 9.06 -1.91 -13.22
C ALA A 148 10.38 -1.10 -13.20
N THR A 149 10.60 -0.20 -14.16
CA THR A 149 11.75 0.72 -14.17
C THR A 149 11.59 1.97 -13.30
N ILE A 150 10.36 2.27 -12.84
CA ILE A 150 10.10 3.45 -12.00
C ILE A 150 10.90 3.33 -10.69
N PRO A 151 11.74 4.32 -10.33
CA PRO A 151 12.53 4.27 -9.10
C PRO A 151 11.68 4.10 -7.85
N GLN A 152 12.16 3.28 -6.91
CA GLN A 152 11.46 3.01 -5.66
C GLN A 152 11.86 4.01 -4.58
N ARG A 153 10.87 4.66 -3.96
CA ARG A 153 11.06 5.55 -2.82
C ARG A 153 9.79 5.62 -1.97
N ARG A 154 9.94 5.39 -0.67
CA ARG A 154 8.88 5.64 0.31
C ARG A 154 8.67 7.16 0.49
N VAL A 155 7.40 7.59 0.51
CA VAL A 155 7.04 9.00 0.73
C VAL A 155 6.44 9.20 2.13
N SER A 156 5.63 8.27 2.61
CA SER A 156 5.05 8.31 3.95
C SER A 156 6.05 7.75 4.97
N LEU A 157 7.05 8.56 5.31
CA LEU A 157 8.16 8.16 6.18
C LEU A 157 7.76 7.95 7.64
N GLY A 158 6.73 8.64 8.13
CA GLY A 158 6.30 8.50 9.52
C GLY A 158 7.20 9.21 10.54
N GLU A 159 7.92 10.26 10.12
CA GLU A 159 8.88 11.00 10.96
C GLU A 159 8.32 11.45 12.30
N ARG A 160 7.02 11.76 12.36
CA ARG A 160 6.30 12.13 13.60
C ARG A 160 6.34 11.07 14.71
N PHE A 161 6.67 9.82 14.37
CA PHE A 161 6.76 8.72 15.32
C PHE A 161 8.18 8.51 15.85
N MET A 162 9.16 9.28 15.35
CA MET A 162 10.53 9.24 15.82
C MET A 162 10.72 10.18 17.01
N SER A 163 11.49 9.73 17.99
CA SER A 163 11.96 10.57 19.09
C SER A 163 13.23 9.97 19.69
N PRO A 164 14.22 10.78 20.12
CA PRO A 164 15.40 10.27 20.82
C PRO A 164 15.07 9.39 22.02
N ASP A 165 13.98 9.74 22.73
CA ASP A 165 13.48 9.03 23.91
C ASP A 165 12.28 8.12 23.58
N GLY A 166 11.93 8.00 22.30
CA GLY A 166 10.80 7.22 21.82
C GLY A 166 11.12 5.76 21.56
N PRO A 167 10.10 4.96 21.18
CA PRO A 167 10.28 3.57 20.79
C PRO A 167 11.01 3.41 19.44
N TYR A 168 11.08 4.48 18.63
CA TYR A 168 11.81 4.53 17.37
C TYR A 168 12.67 5.79 17.35
N ARG A 169 13.99 5.61 17.21
CA ARG A 169 14.96 6.70 17.16
C ARG A 169 15.33 7.12 15.74
N SER A 170 15.04 6.26 14.76
CA SER A 170 15.28 6.52 13.35
C SER A 170 14.21 5.90 12.46
N LEU A 171 14.23 6.23 11.17
CA LEU A 171 13.30 5.66 10.19
C LEU A 171 13.61 4.19 9.93
N GLU A 172 14.88 3.80 9.99
CA GLU A 172 15.34 2.41 9.88
C GLU A 172 14.77 1.56 11.01
N GLU A 173 14.75 2.07 12.26
CA GLU A 173 14.10 1.38 13.37
C GLU A 173 12.57 1.29 13.19
N LEU A 174 11.93 2.36 12.68
CA LEU A 174 10.49 2.38 12.42
C LEU A 174 10.09 1.39 11.33
N TRP A 175 10.89 1.25 10.28
CA TRP A 175 10.58 0.42 9.11
C TRP A 175 11.31 -0.93 9.08
N ASP A 176 12.15 -1.23 10.08
CA ASP A 176 13.03 -2.40 10.11
C ASP A 176 13.85 -2.50 8.81
N ASP A 177 14.54 -1.41 8.46
CA ASP A 177 15.36 -1.23 7.26
C ASP A 177 14.59 -1.29 5.91
N ASP A 178 13.26 -1.20 5.94
CA ASP A 178 12.40 -1.21 4.75
C ASP A 178 11.99 0.20 4.29
N ILE A 179 12.99 1.02 3.94
CA ILE A 179 12.86 2.43 3.56
C ILE A 179 13.63 2.79 2.29
#